data_AF-A0A978VRM7-F1
#
_entry.id   AF-A0A978VRM7-F1
#
_cell.length_a   1.000
_cell.length_b   1.000
_cell.length_c   1.000
_cell.angle_alpha   90.00
_cell.angle_beta   90.00
_cell.angle_gamma   90.00
#
_symmetry.space_group_name_H-M   'P 1'
#
loop_
_entity.id
_entity.type
_entity.pdbx_description
1 polymer ?
#
loop_
_entity_poly.entity_id
_entity_poly.type
_entity_poly.pdbx_seq_one_letter_code
_entity_poly.pdbx_strand_id
1 'polypeptide(L)'
;MNAVAENSSQIYFPSWVYDQFNEGKDIELLQNAAEEELKVTKKMIMVALWCIQLKPSDRPPINEVVKMLEGEGESLQMPPKPFFCPQETPTENAGEESSNPTQSALSDTTT
;
A
#
# COMPACT_ATOMS: atom_id res chain seq x y z
N MET A 1 17.24 18.45 -15.82
CA MET A 1 16.02 18.52 -14.99
C MET A 1 15.55 17.09 -14.78
N ASN A 2 15.64 16.59 -13.54
CA ASN A 2 15.34 15.20 -13.22
C ASN A 2 13.83 14.99 -13.25
N ALA A 3 13.33 14.37 -14.33
CA ALA A 3 11.91 14.08 -14.56
C ALA A 3 11.25 13.17 -13.50
N VAL A 4 12.03 12.69 -12.51
CA VAL A 4 11.55 11.89 -11.38
C VAL A 4 10.91 12.76 -10.28
N ALA A 5 11.26 14.05 -10.21
CA ALA A 5 10.84 14.90 -9.09
C ALA A 5 9.40 15.43 -9.19
N GLU A 6 8.80 15.53 -10.38
CA GLU A 6 7.47 16.15 -10.54
C GLU A 6 6.29 15.18 -10.34
N ASN A 7 6.52 13.86 -10.20
CA ASN A 7 5.46 12.85 -9.98
C ASN A 7 5.63 12.02 -8.69
N SER A 8 6.60 12.32 -7.83
CA SER A 8 6.87 11.51 -6.63
C SER A 8 5.71 11.49 -5.62
N SER A 9 4.86 12.52 -5.62
CA SER A 9 3.65 12.60 -4.80
C SER A 9 2.56 11.58 -5.18
N GLN A 10 2.70 10.88 -6.31
CA GLN A 10 1.75 9.86 -6.78
C GLN A 10 2.24 8.42 -6.54
N ILE A 11 3.49 8.21 -6.10
CA ILE A 11 4.03 6.85 -5.95
C ILE A 11 3.50 6.24 -4.66
N TYR A 12 2.77 5.13 -4.79
CA TYR A 12 2.28 4.35 -3.65
C TYR A 12 3.46 3.95 -2.75
N PHE A 13 3.46 4.42 -1.50
CA PHE A 13 4.61 4.27 -0.60
C PHE A 13 5.14 2.83 -0.48
N PRO A 14 4.31 1.79 -0.30
CA PRO A 14 4.79 0.41 -0.29
C PRO A 14 5.50 -0.04 -1.58
N SER A 15 5.05 0.45 -2.74
CA SER A 15 5.69 0.18 -4.03
C SER A 15 7.06 0.86 -4.11
N TRP A 16 7.16 2.10 -3.62
CA TRP A 16 8.42 2.82 -3.54
C TRP A 16 9.43 2.13 -2.61
N VAL A 17 9.00 1.74 -1.40
CA VAL A 17 9.85 0.99 -0.45
C VAL A 17 10.33 -0.32 -1.06
N TYR A 18 9.44 -1.05 -1.74
CA TYR A 18 9.80 -2.28 -2.46
C TYR A 18 10.93 -2.05 -3.46
N ASP A 19 10.84 -0.98 -4.27
CA ASP A 19 11.86 -0.69 -5.28
C ASP A 19 13.20 -0.30 -4.66
N GLN A 20 13.19 0.54 -3.60
CA GLN A 20 14.43 0.86 -2.88
C GLN A 20 15.09 -0.41 -2.31
N PHE A 21 14.27 -1.31 -1.79
CA PHE A 21 14.73 -2.56 -1.19
C PHE A 21 15.29 -3.54 -2.22
N ASN A 22 14.53 -3.79 -3.28
CA ASN A 22 14.91 -4.72 -4.34
C ASN A 22 16.12 -4.26 -5.15
N GLU A 23 16.28 -2.94 -5.35
CA GLU A 23 17.43 -2.37 -6.08
C GLU A 23 18.71 -2.29 -5.23
N GLY A 24 18.68 -2.75 -3.97
CA GLY A 24 19.83 -2.69 -3.06
C GLY A 24 20.19 -1.27 -2.60
N LYS A 25 19.28 -0.31 -2.82
CA LYS A 25 19.42 1.09 -2.36
C LYS A 25 19.18 1.24 -0.86
N ASP A 26 18.72 0.18 -0.19
CA ASP A 26 18.57 0.04 1.27
C ASP A 26 19.77 0.51 2.09
N ILE A 27 20.95 0.53 1.47
CA ILE A 27 22.19 0.91 2.14
C ILE A 27 22.19 2.42 2.47
N GLU A 28 21.49 3.29 1.73
CA GLU A 28 21.56 4.74 1.97
C GLU A 28 20.78 5.21 3.22
N LEU A 29 19.67 4.57 3.58
CA LEU A 29 18.86 4.94 4.75
C LEU A 29 19.49 4.54 6.09
N LEU A 30 20.40 3.57 6.07
CA LEU A 30 20.97 2.90 7.25
C LEU A 30 22.50 2.95 7.28
N GLN A 31 23.13 3.87 6.54
CA GLN A 31 24.61 3.96 6.40
C GLN A 31 25.37 4.01 7.73
N ASN A 32 24.72 4.44 8.81
CA ASN A 32 25.31 4.57 10.14
C ASN A 32 24.88 3.46 11.13
N ALA A 33 24.06 2.51 10.71
CA ALA A 33 23.57 1.43 11.58
C ALA A 33 24.62 0.32 11.73
N ALA A 34 24.61 -0.36 12.87
CA ALA A 34 25.41 -1.57 13.05
C ALA A 34 24.92 -2.68 12.08
N GLU A 35 25.80 -3.62 11.73
CA GLU A 35 25.45 -4.71 10.79
C GLU A 35 24.26 -5.55 11.29
N GLU A 36 24.16 -5.74 12.60
CA GLU A 36 23.05 -6.46 13.24
C GLU A 36 21.74 -5.67 13.14
N GLU A 37 21.75 -4.37 13.44
CA GLU A 37 20.58 -3.49 13.29
C GLU A 37 20.10 -3.44 11.82
N LEU A 38 21.03 -3.45 10.86
CA LEU A 38 20.71 -3.50 9.44
C LEU A 38 20.03 -4.83 9.08
N LYS A 39 20.51 -5.96 9.60
CA LYS A 39 19.88 -7.28 9.39
C LYS A 39 18.46 -7.31 9.94
N VAL A 40 18.25 -6.82 11.16
CA VAL A 40 16.93 -6.74 11.80
C VAL A 40 16.00 -5.83 10.99
N THR A 41 16.47 -4.65 10.59
CA THR A 41 15.67 -3.70 9.83
C THR A 41 15.25 -4.26 8.47
N LYS A 42 16.18 -4.88 7.73
CA LYS A 42 15.87 -5.51 6.46
C LYS A 42 14.81 -6.60 6.60
N LYS A 43 14.97 -7.43 7.63
CA LYS A 43 14.01 -8.47 7.96
C LYS A 43 12.62 -7.91 8.27
N MET A 44 12.54 -6.85 9.07
CA MET A 44 11.28 -6.17 9.40
C MET A 44 10.60 -5.61 8.15
N ILE A 45 11.34 -4.99 7.23
CA ILE A 45 10.80 -4.47 5.98
C ILE A 45 10.24 -5.61 5.12
N MET A 46 10.97 -6.72 4.97
CA MET A 46 10.48 -7.88 4.19
C MET A 46 9.20 -8.46 4.77
N VAL A 47 9.14 -8.66 6.09
CA VAL A 47 7.93 -9.17 6.77
C VAL A 47 6.78 -8.19 6.61
N ALA A 48 7.01 -6.89 6.76
CA ALA A 48 5.99 -5.88 6.56
C ALA A 48 5.43 -5.90 5.13
N LEU A 49 6.29 -6.03 4.11
CA LEU A 49 5.90 -6.13 2.71
C LEU A 49 5.06 -7.39 2.43
N TRP A 50 5.32 -8.52 3.08
CA TRP A 50 4.47 -9.71 3.04
C TRP A 50 3.10 -9.47 3.69
N CYS A 51 3.04 -8.77 4.82
CA CYS A 51 1.79 -8.56 5.56
C CYS A 51 0.81 -7.60 4.88
N ILE A 52 1.32 -6.63 4.10
CA ILE A 52 0.48 -5.59 3.46
C ILE A 52 -0.01 -5.97 2.06
N GLN A 53 0.19 -7.22 1.63
CA GLN A 53 -0.23 -7.67 0.30
C GLN A 53 -1.72 -7.39 0.06
N LEU A 54 -2.05 -6.93 -1.16
CA LEU A 54 -3.41 -6.53 -1.50
C LEU A 54 -4.35 -7.74 -1.51
N LYS A 55 -3.89 -8.86 -2.08
CA LYS A 55 -4.63 -10.13 -2.08
C LYS A 55 -4.50 -10.80 -0.70
N PRO A 56 -5.62 -11.14 -0.03
CA PRO A 56 -5.58 -11.82 1.26
C PRO A 56 -4.84 -13.17 1.23
N SER A 57 -4.91 -13.90 0.11
CA SER A 57 -4.22 -15.18 -0.09
C SER A 57 -2.69 -15.07 -0.06
N ASP A 58 -2.16 -13.89 -0.37
CA ASP A 58 -0.73 -13.66 -0.49
C ASP A 58 -0.13 -13.19 0.84
N ARG A 59 -0.98 -12.95 1.87
CA ARG A 59 -0.53 -12.62 3.21
C ARG A 59 -0.20 -13.89 3.98
N PRO A 60 0.98 -14.00 4.61
CA PRO A 60 1.28 -15.12 5.48
C PRO A 60 0.35 -15.13 6.71
N PRO A 61 -0.02 -16.31 7.23
CA PRO A 61 -0.72 -16.42 8.49
C PRO A 61 0.17 -15.93 9.64
N ILE A 62 -0.45 -15.48 10.75
CA ILE A 62 0.30 -14.83 11.85
C ILE A 62 1.37 -15.73 12.48
N ASN A 63 1.14 -17.04 12.52
CA ASN A 63 2.13 -18.00 13.03
C ASN A 63 3.36 -18.09 12.13
N GLU A 64 3.22 -17.88 10.82
CA GLU A 64 4.33 -17.79 9.88
C GLU A 64 5.04 -16.45 10.01
N VAL A 65 4.30 -15.34 10.17
CA VAL A 65 4.90 -14.02 10.46
C VAL A 65 5.78 -14.06 11.71
N VAL A 66 5.31 -14.70 12.79
CA VAL A 66 6.10 -14.86 14.03
C VAL A 66 7.36 -15.68 13.78
N LYS A 67 7.25 -16.82 13.07
CA LYS A 67 8.42 -17.63 12.70
C LYS A 67 9.42 -16.82 11.87
N MET A 68 8.93 -16.09 10.86
CA MET A 68 9.76 -15.22 10.05
C MET A 68 10.49 -14.23 10.95
N LEU A 69 9.84 -13.58 11.91
CA LEU A 69 10.45 -12.60 12.83
C LEU A 69 11.44 -13.21 13.82
N GLU A 70 11.22 -14.42 14.32
CA GLU A 70 12.07 -15.11 15.29
C GLU A 70 13.26 -15.86 14.64
N GLY A 71 13.14 -16.28 13.37
CA GLY A 71 14.15 -17.10 12.69
C GLY A 71 15.49 -16.38 12.49
N GLU A 72 16.56 -16.84 13.13
CA GLU A 72 17.89 -16.27 13.00
C GLU A 72 18.59 -16.79 11.72
N GLY A 73 19.02 -15.89 10.84
CA GLY A 73 19.75 -16.27 9.62
C GLY A 73 18.92 -16.86 8.46
N GLU A 74 17.60 -16.91 8.57
CA GLU A 74 16.73 -17.36 7.47
C GLU A 74 16.67 -16.33 6.34
N SER A 75 17.05 -16.74 5.13
CA SER A 75 16.90 -15.91 3.93
C SER A 75 15.43 -15.93 3.48
N LEU A 76 14.69 -14.89 3.84
CA LEU A 76 13.33 -14.67 3.33
C LEU A 76 13.39 -14.39 1.82
N GLN A 77 12.38 -14.86 1.07
CA GLN A 77 12.21 -14.45 -0.32
C GLN A 77 11.44 -13.14 -0.41
N MET A 78 11.69 -12.40 -1.50
CA MET A 78 11.02 -11.13 -1.72
C MET A 78 9.53 -11.36 -2.03
N PRO A 79 8.61 -10.70 -1.31
CA PRO A 79 7.18 -10.76 -1.63
C PRO A 79 6.86 -10.23 -3.03
N PRO A 80 5.65 -10.45 -3.54
CA PRO A 80 5.15 -9.74 -4.70
C PRO A 80 5.19 -8.22 -4.47
N LYS A 81 5.52 -7.45 -5.51
CA LYS A 81 5.53 -5.99 -5.44
C LYS A 81 4.11 -5.46 -5.15
N PRO A 82 3.91 -4.65 -4.09
CA PRO A 82 2.61 -4.07 -3.82
C PRO A 82 2.23 -3.04 -4.89
N PHE A 83 1.07 -3.20 -5.53
CA PHE A 83 0.51 -2.21 -6.44
C PHE A 83 -0.85 -1.73 -5.93
N PHE A 84 -1.07 -0.42 -6.00
CA PHE A 84 -2.40 0.15 -5.77
C PHE A 84 -3.21 0.07 -7.06
N CYS A 85 -4.40 -0.52 -7.02
CA CYS A 85 -5.40 -0.39 -8.07
C CYS A 85 -6.49 0.55 -7.51
N PRO A 86 -6.59 1.80 -8.01
CA PRO A 86 -7.74 2.63 -7.70
C PRO A 86 -8.99 1.86 -8.12
N GLN A 87 -9.88 1.55 -7.18
CA GLN A 87 -11.22 1.11 -7.54
C GLN A 87 -11.87 2.31 -8.25
N GLU A 88 -12.12 2.19 -9.56
CA GLU A 88 -12.96 3.15 -10.26
C GLU A 88 -14.32 3.14 -9.58
N THR A 89 -14.65 4.21 -8.86
CA THR A 89 -16.04 4.47 -8.47
C THR A 89 -16.82 4.56 -9.78
N PRO A 90 -17.94 3.84 -9.97
CA PRO A 90 -18.75 3.99 -11.17
C PRO A 90 -19.09 5.47 -11.34
N THR A 91 -18.56 6.09 -12.38
CA THR A 91 -19.00 7.40 -12.84
C THR A 91 -20.45 7.26 -13.24
N GLU A 92 -21.37 7.64 -12.35
CA GLU A 92 -22.76 7.87 -12.72
C GLU A 92 -22.78 9.01 -13.75
N ASN A 93 -22.75 8.62 -15.02
CA ASN A 93 -23.15 9.51 -16.10
C ASN A 93 -24.64 9.82 -15.91
N ALA A 94 -24.95 11.01 -15.38
CA ALA A 94 -26.25 11.63 -15.55
C ALA A 94 -26.04 12.90 -16.38
N GLY A 95 -26.54 12.84 -17.61
CA GLY A 95 -26.48 13.92 -18.60
C GLY A 95 -27.22 15.19 -18.18
N GLU A 96 -26.89 16.23 -18.92
CA GLU A 96 -27.22 17.65 -18.74
C GLU A 96 -28.71 18.02 -18.73
N GLU A 97 -28.97 19.10 -17.99
CA GLU A 97 -29.99 20.16 -18.14
C GLU A 97 -31.50 19.84 -18.09
N SER A 98 -32.19 20.42 -17.10
CA SER A 98 -33.03 21.61 -17.33
C SER A 98 -33.83 22.05 -16.08
N SER A 99 -33.70 23.34 -15.75
CA SER A 99 -34.59 24.28 -15.03
C SER A 99 -35.70 23.83 -14.03
N ASN A 100 -35.61 24.43 -12.83
CA ASN A 100 -36.51 24.58 -11.65
C ASN A 100 -38.05 24.77 -11.92
N PRO A 101 -38.99 24.82 -10.92
CA PRO A 101 -38.87 24.91 -9.45
C PRO A 101 -39.82 24.04 -8.57
N THR A 102 -39.53 24.05 -7.27
CA THR A 102 -40.31 23.67 -6.08
C THR A 102 -41.83 23.84 -6.16
N GLN A 103 -42.59 22.80 -5.77
CA GLN A 103 -43.78 22.94 -4.91
C GLN A 103 -43.89 21.75 -3.95
N SER A 104 -43.96 22.07 -2.66
CA SER A 104 -44.28 21.15 -1.58
C SER A 104 -45.73 20.67 -1.69
N ALA A 105 -45.93 19.36 -1.65
CA ALA A 105 -47.22 18.79 -1.27
C ALA A 105 -46.99 17.85 -0.09
N LEU A 106 -47.35 18.33 1.10
CA LEU A 106 -47.63 17.50 2.25
C LEU A 106 -48.74 16.53 1.85
N SER A 107 -48.52 15.24 2.04
CA SER A 107 -49.62 14.29 2.21
C SER A 107 -49.34 13.48 3.46
N ASP A 108 -50.14 13.77 4.47
CA ASP A 108 -50.26 13.01 5.69
C ASP A 108 -50.68 11.56 5.37
N THR A 109 -50.07 10.57 6.02
CA THR A 109 -50.73 9.29 6.29
C THR A 109 -50.21 8.69 7.60
N THR A 110 -51.01 8.94 8.63
CA THR A 110 -51.38 8.09 9.77
C THR A 110 -50.79 6.67 9.83
N THR A 111 -50.13 6.36 10.95
CA THR A 111 -50.38 5.18 11.79
C THR A 111 -50.02 5.52 13.23
#